data_AF-A0A2D6SRA6-F1
#
_entry.id   AF-A0A2D6SRA6-F1
#
_cell.length_a   1.000
_cell.length_b   1.000
_cell.length_c   1.000
_cell.angle_alpha   90.00
_cell.angle_beta   90.00
_cell.angle_gamma   90.00
#
_symmetry.space_group_name_H-M   'P 1'
#
loop_
_entity.id
_entity.type
_entity.pdbx_description
1 polymer ?
#
loop_
_entity_poly.entity_id
_entity_poly.type
_entity_poly.pdbx_seq_one_letter_code
_entity_poly.pdbx_strand_id
1 'polypeptide(L)'
;MLRRFGLGRRSDSHRSSEDFLDVFLLTFAATPEDVKRLRRHKKQVLFNYGGAGESRRNPAVWKSVRDAGIDGMLTDFPLECRAVWRGTGD
;
A
#
# COMPACT_ATOMS: atom_id res chain seq x y z
N MET A 1 -14.70 -9.79 8.69
CA MET A 1 -14.97 -9.91 7.23
C MET A 1 -14.28 -8.74 6.54
N LEU A 2 -13.11 -8.95 5.91
CA LEU A 2 -12.38 -7.87 5.24
C LEU A 2 -13.02 -7.62 3.86
N ARG A 3 -13.75 -6.50 3.68
CA ARG A 3 -14.32 -6.12 2.38
C ARG A 3 -13.29 -5.31 1.60
N ARG A 4 -12.79 -5.87 0.49
CA ARG A 4 -11.76 -5.28 -0.38
C ARG A 4 -12.38 -4.24 -1.31
N PHE A 5 -11.88 -3.01 -1.26
CA PHE A 5 -12.15 -1.97 -2.26
C PHE A 5 -10.84 -1.45 -2.83
N GLY A 6 -10.67 -1.55 -4.16
CA GLY A 6 -9.52 -0.97 -4.85
C GLY A 6 -9.79 0.50 -5.16
N LEU A 7 -8.93 1.39 -4.67
CA LEU A 7 -8.98 2.81 -5.03
C LEU A 7 -8.06 3.08 -6.23
N GLY A 8 -8.66 3.51 -7.34
CA GLY A 8 -7.94 4.12 -8.46
C GLY A 8 -7.74 5.62 -8.22
N ARG A 9 -6.68 6.22 -8.80
CA ARG A 9 -6.27 7.63 -8.62
C ARG A 9 -7.36 8.70 -8.85
N ARG A 10 -8.52 8.38 -9.45
CA ARG A 10 -9.60 9.34 -9.78
C ARG A 10 -10.87 9.20 -8.95
N SER A 11 -10.88 8.37 -7.91
CA SER A 11 -12.14 7.92 -7.26
C SER A 11 -12.46 8.58 -5.91
N ASP A 12 -11.73 9.62 -5.51
CA ASP A 12 -11.71 10.09 -4.11
C ASP A 12 -12.93 10.93 -3.67
N SER A 13 -13.81 11.39 -4.57
CA SER A 13 -14.73 12.50 -4.23
C SER A 13 -16.08 12.11 -3.60
N HIS A 14 -16.51 10.85 -3.59
CA HIS A 14 -17.91 10.51 -3.27
C HIS A 14 -18.13 9.41 -2.22
N ARG A 15 -17.11 8.95 -1.48
CA ARG A 15 -17.26 7.75 -0.61
C ARG A 15 -16.94 7.96 0.87
N SER A 16 -16.86 9.21 1.33
CA SER A 16 -16.61 9.54 2.74
C SER A 16 -17.81 9.29 3.67
N SER A 17 -18.96 8.83 3.17
CA SER A 17 -20.17 8.61 3.98
C SER A 17 -20.30 7.21 4.59
N GLU A 18 -19.31 6.33 4.45
CA GLU A 18 -19.34 5.02 5.11
C GLU A 18 -18.10 4.84 6.01
N ASP A 19 -18.31 5.02 7.31
CA ASP A 19 -17.42 4.65 8.42
C ASP A 19 -17.16 3.13 8.52
N PHE A 20 -17.30 2.39 7.42
CA PHE A 20 -17.15 0.93 7.37
C PHE A 20 -15.75 0.44 6.97
N LEU A 21 -14.88 1.30 6.46
CA LEU A 21 -13.56 0.91 6.00
C LEU A 21 -12.49 1.35 6.99
N ASP A 22 -11.84 0.41 7.67
CA ASP A 22 -10.70 0.68 8.55
C ASP A 22 -9.39 0.87 7.77
N VAL A 23 -9.37 0.43 6.50
CA VAL A 23 -8.18 0.31 5.68
C VAL A 23 -8.43 0.78 4.24
N PHE A 24 -7.52 1.60 3.73
CA PHE A 24 -7.37 1.86 2.30
C PHE A 24 -6.42 0.82 1.69
N LEU A 25 -6.91 -0.01 0.77
CA LEU A 25 -6.08 -0.95 0.02
C LEU A 25 -5.80 -0.39 -1.39
N LEU A 26 -4.58 0.08 -1.58
CA LEU A 26 -4.12 0.70 -2.82
C LEU A 26 -3.69 -0.37 -3.83
N THR A 27 -3.92 -0.12 -5.11
CA THR A 27 -3.46 -0.98 -6.22
C THR A 27 -2.43 -0.28 -7.10
N PHE A 28 -1.85 0.82 -6.60
CA PHE A 28 -0.79 1.60 -7.23
C PHE A 28 0.25 1.99 -6.18
N ALA A 29 1.50 2.22 -6.60
CA ALA A 29 2.55 2.73 -5.72
C ALA A 29 2.23 4.18 -5.34
N ALA A 30 1.91 4.39 -4.06
CA ALA A 30 1.52 5.70 -3.52
C ALA A 30 2.74 6.61 -3.33
N THR A 31 2.52 7.92 -3.46
CA THR A 31 3.51 8.92 -3.04
C THR A 31 3.28 9.33 -1.57
N PRO A 32 4.24 10.02 -0.93
CA PRO A 32 4.02 10.59 0.41
C PRO A 32 2.78 11.48 0.51
N GLU A 33 2.47 12.24 -0.54
CA GLU A 33 1.29 13.13 -0.61
C GLU A 33 -0.02 12.33 -0.65
N ASP A 34 -0.05 11.22 -1.38
CA ASP A 34 -1.20 10.31 -1.40
C ASP A 34 -1.44 9.74 0.01
N VAL A 35 -0.40 9.25 0.67
CA VAL A 35 -0.50 8.70 2.04
C VAL A 35 -0.93 9.79 3.02
N LYS A 36 -0.38 11.00 2.94
CA LYS A 36 -0.77 12.15 3.77
C LYS A 36 -2.26 12.51 3.57
N ARG A 37 -2.75 12.48 2.32
CA ARG A 37 -4.17 12.73 2.01
C ARG A 37 -5.07 11.70 2.68
N LEU A 38 -4.72 10.41 2.56
CA LEU A 38 -5.49 9.29 3.10
C LEU A 38 -5.47 9.23 4.63
N ARG A 39 -4.32 9.55 5.26
CA ARG A 39 -4.17 9.57 6.72
C ARG A 39 -5.07 10.58 7.43
N ARG A 40 -5.58 11.61 6.73
CA ARG A 40 -6.59 12.53 7.29
C ARG A 40 -7.86 11.81 7.75
N HIS A 41 -8.14 10.64 7.19
CA HIS A 41 -9.27 9.81 7.58
C HIS A 41 -8.97 8.86 8.75
N LYS A 42 -7.76 8.92 9.35
CA LYS A 42 -7.31 8.08 10.48
C LYS A 42 -7.43 6.57 10.24
N LYS A 43 -7.33 6.15 8.98
CA LYS A 43 -7.41 4.75 8.51
C LYS A 43 -6.04 4.25 8.09
N GLN A 44 -5.82 2.94 8.15
CA GLN A 44 -4.58 2.34 7.67
C GLN A 44 -4.50 2.43 6.14
N VAL A 45 -3.28 2.53 5.61
CA VAL A 45 -2.98 2.54 4.18
C VAL A 45 -2.12 1.33 3.86
N LEU A 46 -2.69 0.36 3.15
CA LEU A 46 -1.99 -0.83 2.68
C LEU A 46 -1.80 -0.78 1.18
N PHE A 47 -0.69 -1.32 0.69
CA PHE A 47 -0.45 -1.48 -0.75
C PHE A 47 -0.59 -2.94 -1.17
N ASN A 48 -1.49 -3.22 -2.11
CA ASN A 48 -1.56 -4.51 -2.76
C ASN A 48 -0.58 -4.59 -3.94
N TYR A 49 0.55 -5.24 -3.70
CA TYR A 49 1.56 -5.57 -4.70
C TYR A 49 1.66 -7.09 -4.96
N GLY A 50 0.60 -7.83 -4.62
CA GLY A 50 0.49 -9.25 -4.92
C GLY A 50 0.18 -9.49 -6.40
N GLY A 51 0.69 -10.60 -6.93
CA GLY A 51 0.51 -11.05 -8.29
C GLY A 51 1.65 -11.96 -8.72
N ALA A 52 1.31 -13.00 -9.50
CA ALA A 52 2.30 -13.91 -10.04
C ALA A 52 3.27 -13.18 -11.01
N GLY A 53 4.57 -13.50 -10.90
CA GLY A 53 5.61 -13.09 -11.84
C GLY A 53 6.79 -12.35 -11.20
N GLU A 54 7.99 -12.62 -11.70
CA GLU A 54 9.26 -12.04 -11.22
C GLU A 54 9.30 -10.51 -11.29
N SER A 55 8.48 -9.87 -12.12
CA SER A 55 8.36 -8.40 -12.16
C SER A 55 7.83 -7.79 -10.84
N ARG A 56 7.18 -8.60 -9.99
CA ARG A 56 6.75 -8.20 -8.64
C ARG A 56 7.86 -8.32 -7.58
N ARG A 57 8.97 -9.00 -7.90
CA ARG A 57 10.18 -9.02 -7.08
C ARG A 57 11.01 -7.76 -7.29
N ASN A 58 10.47 -6.60 -6.87
CA ASN A 58 11.03 -5.29 -7.17
C ASN A 58 11.38 -4.50 -5.89
N PRO A 59 12.63 -4.59 -5.41
CA PRO A 59 13.11 -3.85 -4.23
C PRO A 59 12.95 -2.34 -4.31
N ALA A 60 13.07 -1.75 -5.50
CA ALA A 60 12.90 -0.31 -5.69
C ALA A 60 11.47 0.13 -5.40
N VAL A 61 10.48 -0.62 -5.90
CA VAL A 61 9.07 -0.37 -5.58
C VAL A 61 8.83 -0.56 -4.09
N TRP A 62 9.30 -1.67 -3.50
CA TRP A 62 9.13 -1.95 -2.06
C TRP A 62 9.69 -0.84 -1.17
N LYS A 63 10.88 -0.32 -1.50
CA LYS A 63 11.49 0.79 -0.78
C LYS A 63 10.68 2.08 -0.96
N SER A 64 10.31 2.41 -2.19
CA SER A 64 9.57 3.65 -2.48
C SER A 64 8.24 3.75 -1.73
N VAL A 65 7.48 2.65 -1.65
CA VAL A 65 6.17 2.66 -0.97
C VAL A 65 6.30 2.62 0.55
N ARG A 66 7.36 1.98 1.09
CA ARG A 66 7.73 2.09 2.51
C ARG A 66 8.05 3.54 2.87
N ASP A 67 8.90 4.18 2.05
CA ASP A 67 9.35 5.55 2.27
C ASP A 67 8.18 6.56 2.07
N ALA A 68 7.18 6.21 1.27
CA ALA A 68 5.91 6.95 1.17
C ALA A 68 5.05 6.87 2.45
N GLY A 69 5.35 5.96 3.38
CA GLY A 69 4.69 5.88 4.68
C GLY A 69 3.44 4.99 4.72
N ILE A 70 3.31 4.03 3.82
CA ILE A 70 2.26 2.99 3.94
C ILE A 70 2.46 2.20 5.25
N ASP A 71 1.36 1.67 5.79
CA ASP A 71 1.39 0.89 7.02
C ASP A 71 1.75 -0.60 6.77
N GLY A 72 1.63 -1.05 5.51
CA GLY A 72 2.01 -2.41 5.12
C GLY A 72 1.76 -2.70 3.64
N MET A 73 2.31 -3.82 3.16
CA MET A 73 2.20 -4.24 1.78
C MET A 73 1.89 -5.74 1.68
N LEU A 74 1.03 -6.10 0.74
CA LEU A 74 0.78 -7.48 0.34
C LEU A 74 1.71 -7.82 -0.83
N THR A 75 2.47 -8.90 -0.73
CA THR A 75 3.44 -9.35 -1.74
C THR A 75 3.63 -10.85 -1.66
N ASP A 76 3.92 -11.48 -2.80
CA ASP A 76 4.29 -12.90 -2.88
C ASP A 76 5.76 -13.15 -2.46
N PHE A 77 6.53 -12.08 -2.23
CA PHE A 77 7.94 -12.13 -1.80
C PHE A 77 8.14 -11.51 -0.39
N PRO A 78 7.43 -11.97 0.66
CA PRO A 78 7.41 -11.29 1.95
C PRO A 78 8.75 -11.31 2.69
N LEU A 79 9.54 -12.37 2.56
CA LEU A 79 10.84 -12.48 3.23
C LEU A 79 11.88 -11.53 2.65
N GLU A 80 11.95 -11.44 1.32
CA GLU A 80 12.86 -10.56 0.59
C GLU A 80 12.47 -9.10 0.78
N CYS A 81 11.17 -8.79 0.69
CA CYS A 81 10.66 -7.46 1.02
C CYS A 81 11.04 -7.06 2.45
N ARG A 82 10.89 -7.98 3.42
CA ARG A 82 11.26 -7.72 4.81
C ARG A 82 12.76 -7.44 4.96
N ALA A 83 13.62 -8.15 4.23
CA ALA A 83 15.05 -7.91 4.25
C ALA A 83 15.39 -6.50 3.75
N VAL A 84 14.79 -6.09 2.62
CA VAL A 84 14.93 -4.73 2.07
C VAL A 84 14.42 -3.68 3.06
N TRP A 85 13.25 -3.91 3.68
CA TRP A 85 12.67 -2.94 4.61
C TRP A 85 13.46 -2.79 5.91
N ARG A 86 14.11 -3.85 6.39
CA ARG A 86 14.96 -3.84 7.59
C ARG A 86 16.40 -3.41 7.31
N GLY A 87 16.80 -3.31 6.05
CA GLY A 87 18.19 -3.03 5.67
C GLY A 87 19.15 -4.19 5.99
N THR A 88 18.66 -5.43 6.00
CA THR A 88 19.46 -6.63 6.33
C THR A 88 19.91 -7.37 5.06
N GLY A 89 20.26 -6.65 4.00
CA GLY A 89 20.53 -7.21 2.67
C GLY A 89 21.67 -6.56 1.90
N ASP A 90 22.54 -5.83 2.60
CA ASP A 90 23.84 -5.31 2.11
C ASP A 90 24.97 -5.90 2.97
#